data_AF-A0A924U8Q9-F1
#
_entry.id   AF-A0A924U8Q9-F1
#
_cell.length_a   1.000
_cell.length_b   1.000
_cell.length_c   1.000
_cell.angle_alpha   90.00
_cell.angle_beta   90.00
_cell.angle_gamma   90.00
#
_symmetry.space_group_name_H-M   'P 1'
#
loop_
_entity.id
_entity.type
_entity.pdbx_description
1 polymer ?
#
loop_
_entity_poly.entity_id
_entity_poly.type
_entity_poly.pdbx_seq_one_letter_code
_entity_poly.pdbx_strand_id
1 'polypeptide(L)'
;MHMFLKVVVGLAVIAPASLAQMAAAQTAADVPAEVSTLAGQQITLHVYPFLGESDLKTLRLVATNKQALQLFITSKGHSAIAVSPDEGFAPEGVPAPSAVAIGDFSDAATAASEATKACDDKRTGKAPCVVILEVGPIP
;
A
#
# COMPACT_ATOMS: atom_id res chain seq x y z
N MET A 1 -6.68 -56.78 41.03
CA MET A 1 -5.89 -56.74 42.27
C MET A 1 -5.41 -55.30 42.48
N HIS A 2 -5.71 -54.79 43.66
CA HIS A 2 -5.25 -53.58 44.38
C HIS A 2 -4.06 -52.79 43.79
N MET A 3 -4.17 -51.46 43.59
CA MET A 3 -3.92 -50.38 44.59
C MET A 3 -2.41 -50.28 44.91
N PHE A 4 -1.66 -49.18 44.79
CA PHE A 4 -1.70 -47.89 45.51
C PHE A 4 -0.86 -46.86 44.70
N LEU A 5 -1.36 -45.67 44.39
CA LEU A 5 -1.33 -44.44 45.21
C LEU A 5 0.07 -44.05 45.72
N LYS A 6 0.69 -43.03 45.11
CA LYS A 6 1.49 -42.00 45.79
C LYS A 6 1.30 -40.66 45.06
N VAL A 7 0.39 -39.87 45.61
CA VAL A 7 0.16 -38.46 45.29
C VAL A 7 1.24 -37.65 46.00
N VAL A 8 1.99 -36.84 45.26
CA VAL A 8 2.75 -35.72 45.83
C VAL A 8 2.18 -34.45 45.23
N VAL A 9 1.38 -33.74 46.03
CA VAL A 9 0.88 -32.40 45.76
C VAL A 9 2.00 -31.42 46.08
N GLY A 10 2.49 -30.72 45.06
CA GLY A 10 3.27 -29.49 45.20
C GLY A 10 2.52 -28.33 44.56
N LEU A 11 1.82 -27.54 45.38
CA LEU A 11 1.44 -26.14 45.11
C LEU A 11 2.72 -25.32 44.85
N ALA A 12 2.81 -24.23 44.07
CA ALA A 12 1.92 -23.50 43.17
C ALA A 12 2.74 -22.30 42.64
N VAL A 13 2.71 -21.99 41.33
CA VAL A 13 2.74 -20.60 40.79
C VAL A 13 2.05 -20.59 39.40
N ILE A 14 0.77 -20.18 39.42
CA ILE A 14 -0.06 -19.40 38.44
C ILE A 14 0.79 -18.66 37.37
N ALA A 15 0.56 -18.58 36.06
CA ALA A 15 -0.64 -18.34 35.22
C ALA A 15 -0.18 -18.35 33.71
N PRO A 16 -1.00 -18.04 32.68
CA PRO A 16 -1.57 -19.02 31.74
C PRO A 16 -1.27 -18.72 30.24
N ALA A 17 -1.97 -19.44 29.36
CA ALA A 17 -2.30 -19.06 27.98
C ALA A 17 -1.19 -19.17 26.91
N SER A 18 -0.97 -20.40 26.43
CA SER A 18 -0.52 -20.62 25.05
C SER A 18 -1.66 -20.29 24.08
N LEU A 19 -1.90 -18.99 23.87
CA LEU A 19 -2.56 -18.48 22.67
C LEU A 19 -1.67 -18.90 21.50
N ALA A 20 -2.07 -19.99 20.82
CA ALA A 20 -1.57 -20.29 19.50
C ALA A 20 -1.96 -19.11 18.60
N GLN A 21 -1.02 -18.18 18.45
CA GLN A 21 -1.02 -17.13 17.45
C GLN A 21 -1.07 -17.82 16.09
N MET A 22 -2.28 -18.06 15.59
CA MET A 22 -2.50 -18.10 14.16
C MET A 22 -2.25 -16.68 13.65
N ALA A 23 -0.97 -16.37 13.42
CA ALA A 23 -0.57 -15.28 12.57
C ALA A 23 -1.13 -15.61 11.18
N ALA A 24 -2.31 -15.07 10.88
CA ALA A 24 -2.78 -14.98 9.52
C ALA A 24 -1.72 -14.16 8.77
N ALA A 25 -0.86 -14.84 8.02
CA ALA A 25 -0.16 -14.24 6.92
C ALA A 25 -1.25 -13.76 5.96
N GLN A 26 -1.62 -12.50 6.09
CA GLN A 26 -2.37 -11.79 5.07
C GLN A 26 -1.46 -11.80 3.85
N THR A 27 -1.69 -12.75 2.95
CA THR A 27 -1.21 -12.62 1.57
C THR A 27 -1.80 -11.30 1.08
N ALA A 28 -0.96 -10.27 0.96
CA ALA A 28 -1.31 -9.08 0.20
C ALA A 28 -1.87 -9.61 -1.13
N ALA A 29 -3.15 -9.34 -1.39
CA ALA A 29 -3.76 -9.76 -2.65
C ALA A 29 -2.87 -9.19 -3.76
N ASP A 30 -2.42 -10.05 -4.67
CA ASP A 30 -1.58 -9.66 -5.80
C ASP A 30 -2.39 -8.67 -6.65
N VAL A 31 -2.14 -7.36 -6.48
CA VAL A 31 -2.81 -6.31 -7.27
C VAL A 31 -2.13 -6.29 -8.63
N PRO A 32 -2.87 -6.46 -9.74
CA PRO A 32 -2.27 -6.40 -11.07
C PRO A 32 -1.53 -5.07 -11.25
N ALA A 33 -0.28 -5.14 -11.71
CA ALA A 33 0.55 -3.97 -11.91
C ALA A 33 1.04 -3.87 -13.35
N GLU A 34 1.02 -2.66 -13.89
CA GLU A 34 1.66 -2.31 -15.15
C GLU A 34 3.00 -1.65 -14.86
N VAL A 35 4.08 -2.24 -15.37
CA VAL A 35 5.44 -1.75 -15.17
C VAL A 35 5.95 -1.12 -16.46
N SER A 36 6.42 0.12 -16.38
CA SER A 36 7.06 0.83 -17.48
C SER A 36 8.41 1.41 -17.06
N THR A 37 9.19 1.89 -18.04
CA THR A 37 10.42 2.63 -17.79
C THR A 37 10.31 4.00 -18.44
N LEU A 38 10.60 5.05 -17.66
CA LEU A 38 10.53 6.44 -18.10
C LEU A 38 11.68 7.23 -17.49
N ALA A 39 12.46 7.90 -18.35
CA ALA A 39 13.58 8.76 -17.94
C ALA A 39 14.61 8.09 -17.00
N GLY A 40 14.84 6.78 -17.16
CA GLY A 40 15.78 6.01 -16.32
C GLY A 40 15.21 5.55 -14.97
N GLN A 41 13.90 5.70 -14.77
CA GLN A 41 13.19 5.22 -13.58
C GLN A 41 12.19 4.12 -13.99
N GLN A 42 11.95 3.18 -13.09
CA GLN A 42 10.82 2.26 -13.17
C GLN A 42 9.57 2.97 -12.64
N ILE A 43 8.47 2.84 -13.38
CA ILE A 43 7.15 3.28 -12.96
C ILE A 43 6.27 2.04 -12.81
N THR A 44 5.64 1.86 -11.65
CA THR A 44 4.72 0.76 -11.38
C THR A 44 3.34 1.34 -11.15
N LEU A 45 2.38 1.03 -12.02
CA LEU A 45 0.97 1.44 -11.92
C LEU A 45 0.14 0.26 -11.43
N HIS A 46 -0.43 0.36 -10.23
CA HIS A 46 -1.31 -0.66 -9.64
C HIS A 46 -2.74 -0.47 -10.16
N VAL A 47 -3.26 -1.51 -10.81
CA VAL A 47 -4.56 -1.49 -11.50
C VAL A 47 -5.64 -2.04 -10.57
N TYR A 48 -6.31 -1.12 -9.89
CA TYR A 48 -7.45 -1.46 -9.03
C TYR A 48 -8.78 -1.40 -9.80
N PRO A 49 -9.76 -2.25 -9.45
CA PRO A 49 -11.09 -2.23 -10.09
C PRO A 49 -11.86 -0.91 -9.96
N PHE A 50 -11.54 -0.09 -8.97
CA PHE A 50 -12.18 1.23 -8.80
C PHE A 50 -11.61 2.30 -9.74
N LEU A 51 -10.45 2.04 -10.37
CA LEU A 51 -9.88 2.92 -11.38
C LEU A 51 -10.59 2.64 -12.71
N GLY A 52 -11.44 3.58 -13.12
CA GLY A 52 -12.15 3.47 -14.39
C GLY A 52 -11.22 3.55 -15.59
N GLU A 53 -11.72 3.25 -16.78
CA GLU A 53 -10.91 3.32 -18.02
C GLU A 53 -10.31 4.72 -18.26
N SER A 54 -11.07 5.77 -17.94
CA SER A 54 -10.59 7.16 -18.03
C SER A 54 -9.41 7.41 -17.10
N ASP A 55 -9.49 6.94 -15.86
CA ASP A 55 -8.45 7.11 -14.84
C ASP A 55 -7.19 6.36 -15.24
N LEU A 56 -7.35 5.11 -15.68
CA LEU A 56 -6.25 4.29 -16.18
C LEU A 56 -5.61 4.91 -17.41
N LYS A 57 -6.38 5.54 -18.31
CA LYS A 57 -5.81 6.25 -19.47
C LYS A 57 -4.96 7.43 -19.04
N THR A 58 -5.42 8.22 -18.07
CA THR A 58 -4.64 9.32 -17.50
C THR A 58 -3.40 8.82 -16.78
N LEU A 59 -3.51 7.78 -15.96
CA LEU A 59 -2.38 7.19 -15.23
C LEU A 59 -1.34 6.57 -16.17
N ARG A 60 -1.76 5.90 -17.23
CA ARG A 60 -0.85 5.39 -18.28
C ARG A 60 -0.18 6.52 -19.04
N LEU A 61 -0.87 7.64 -19.28
CA LEU A 61 -0.25 8.84 -19.84
C LEU A 61 0.83 9.37 -18.89
N VAL A 62 0.53 9.49 -17.59
CA VAL A 62 1.51 9.89 -16.56
C VAL A 62 2.70 8.93 -16.52
N ALA A 63 2.46 7.62 -16.57
CA ALA A 63 3.51 6.59 -16.52
C ALA A 63 4.39 6.51 -17.78
N THR A 64 3.99 7.15 -18.88
CA THR A 64 4.72 7.11 -20.17
C THR A 64 5.17 8.48 -20.66
N ASN A 65 4.76 9.56 -20.01
CA ASN A 65 5.06 10.93 -20.39
C ASN A 65 5.81 11.66 -19.27
N LYS A 66 7.07 12.01 -19.54
CA LYS A 66 7.95 12.66 -18.56
C LYS A 66 7.38 13.98 -18.03
N GLN A 67 6.78 14.78 -18.91
CA GLN A 67 6.21 16.08 -18.54
C GLN A 67 4.99 15.89 -17.63
N ALA A 68 4.13 14.92 -17.93
CA ALA A 68 2.97 14.60 -17.11
C ALA A 68 3.40 14.06 -15.73
N LEU A 69 4.39 13.17 -15.68
CA LEU A 69 4.93 12.65 -14.43
C LEU A 69 5.47 13.77 -13.52
N GLN A 70 6.15 14.76 -14.10
CA GLN A 70 6.72 15.89 -13.37
C GLN A 70 5.68 16.80 -12.72
N LEU A 71 4.41 16.72 -13.11
CA LEU A 71 3.33 17.44 -12.43
C LEU A 71 2.99 16.84 -11.06
N PHE A 72 3.32 15.56 -10.86
CA PHE A 72 3.05 14.83 -9.62
C PHE A 72 4.33 14.58 -8.82
N ILE A 73 5.42 14.24 -9.50
CA ILE A 73 6.67 13.78 -8.89
C ILE A 73 7.82 14.56 -9.49
N THR A 74 8.41 15.43 -8.67
CA THR A 74 9.58 16.25 -9.06
C THR A 74 10.91 15.68 -8.54
N SER A 75 10.86 14.64 -7.70
CA SER A 75 12.04 14.04 -7.08
C SER A 75 12.76 13.04 -7.99
N LYS A 76 13.99 12.68 -7.62
CA LYS A 76 14.77 11.59 -8.24
C LYS A 76 14.88 10.35 -7.35
N GLY A 77 14.32 10.39 -6.14
CA GLY A 77 14.27 9.26 -5.22
C GLY A 77 13.02 8.43 -5.40
N HIS A 78 12.80 7.48 -4.48
CA HIS A 78 11.55 6.73 -4.46
C HIS A 78 10.36 7.67 -4.19
N SER A 79 9.29 7.47 -4.95
CA SER A 79 8.10 8.30 -4.92
C SER A 79 6.85 7.45 -5.07
N ALA A 80 5.73 7.90 -4.52
CA ALA A 80 4.47 7.18 -4.58
C ALA A 80 3.28 8.14 -4.67
N ILE A 81 2.21 7.67 -5.33
CA ILE A 81 0.91 8.33 -5.39
C ILE A 81 -0.11 7.41 -4.73
N ALA A 82 -0.83 7.92 -3.73
CA ALA A 82 -1.91 7.22 -3.04
C ALA A 82 -3.25 7.91 -3.25
N VAL A 83 -4.32 7.12 -3.33
CA VAL A 83 -5.71 7.59 -3.49
C VAL A 83 -6.67 6.78 -2.62
N SER A 84 -7.78 7.40 -2.22
CA SER A 84 -8.89 6.72 -1.55
C SER A 84 -9.77 6.01 -2.58
N PRO A 85 -10.07 4.70 -2.42
CA PRO A 85 -10.98 3.97 -3.33
C PRO A 85 -12.39 4.56 -3.42
N ASP A 86 -12.87 5.18 -2.34
CA ASP A 86 -14.22 5.76 -2.27
C ASP A 86 -14.32 7.11 -3.02
N GLU A 87 -13.18 7.75 -3.28
CA GLU A 87 -13.10 9.10 -3.85
C GLU A 87 -12.47 9.09 -5.24
N GLY A 88 -11.52 8.18 -5.46
CA GLY A 88 -10.89 7.88 -6.74
C GLY A 88 -10.38 9.12 -7.47
N PHE A 89 -10.78 9.24 -8.72
CA PHE A 89 -10.57 10.39 -9.56
C PHE A 89 -11.94 10.98 -9.91
N ALA A 90 -12.01 12.32 -9.97
CA ALA A 90 -13.15 13.01 -10.54
C ALA A 90 -13.24 12.72 -12.06
N PRO A 91 -14.39 13.01 -12.70
CA PRO A 91 -14.53 12.90 -14.14
C PRO A 91 -13.35 13.57 -14.89
N GLU A 92 -12.96 12.98 -16.03
CA GLU A 92 -11.77 13.36 -16.81
C GLU A 92 -10.42 12.98 -16.18
N GLY A 93 -10.41 12.17 -15.12
CA GLY A 93 -9.18 11.65 -14.52
C GLY A 93 -8.42 12.69 -13.69
N VAL A 94 -9.15 13.65 -13.10
CA VAL A 94 -8.59 14.61 -12.14
C VAL A 94 -8.51 13.92 -10.77
N PRO A 95 -7.34 13.85 -10.11
CA PRO A 95 -7.25 13.21 -8.80
C PRO A 95 -8.19 13.86 -7.78
N ALA A 96 -8.81 13.06 -6.91
CA ALA A 96 -9.56 13.59 -5.78
C ALA A 96 -8.66 14.49 -4.91
N PRO A 97 -9.22 15.47 -4.16
CA PRO A 97 -8.43 16.33 -3.27
C PRO A 97 -7.60 15.60 -2.20
N SER A 98 -8.00 14.36 -1.87
CA SER A 98 -7.29 13.47 -0.95
C SER A 98 -6.14 12.71 -1.61
N ALA A 99 -6.04 12.69 -2.94
CA ALA A 99 -4.94 12.07 -3.64
C ALA A 99 -3.62 12.78 -3.28
N VAL A 100 -2.61 12.01 -2.91
CA VAL A 100 -1.32 12.55 -2.51
C VAL A 100 -0.23 11.89 -3.34
N ALA A 101 0.58 12.73 -3.98
CA ALA A 101 1.86 12.37 -4.56
C ALA A 101 2.98 12.90 -3.66
N ILE A 102 3.90 12.03 -3.26
CA ILE A 102 5.12 12.39 -2.52
C ILE A 102 6.34 11.73 -3.14
N GLY A 103 7.52 12.26 -2.85
CA GLY A 103 8.77 11.71 -3.35
C GLY A 103 9.97 12.07 -2.49
N ASP A 104 11.13 11.72 -3.02
CA ASP A 104 12.46 11.93 -2.44
C ASP A 104 12.79 11.01 -1.25
N PHE A 105 12.26 9.80 -1.27
CA PHE A 105 12.53 8.78 -0.24
C PHE A 105 13.69 7.86 -0.61
N SER A 106 14.31 7.28 0.42
CA SER A 106 15.40 6.30 0.31
C SER A 106 14.96 4.96 -0.28
N ASP A 107 13.70 4.60 -0.12
CA ASP A 107 13.16 3.29 -0.50
C ASP A 107 11.66 3.37 -0.82
N ALA A 108 11.18 2.39 -1.58
CA ALA A 108 9.79 2.34 -2.04
C ALA A 108 8.78 2.16 -0.90
N ALA A 109 9.14 1.38 0.14
CA ALA A 109 8.23 1.10 1.25
C ALA A 109 7.92 2.35 2.07
N THR A 110 8.94 3.18 2.33
CA THR A 110 8.77 4.47 3.01
C THR A 110 7.92 5.43 2.17
N ALA A 111 8.20 5.54 0.86
CA ALA A 111 7.39 6.38 -0.04
C ALA A 111 5.92 5.95 -0.05
N ALA A 112 5.65 4.65 -0.18
CA ALA A 112 4.31 4.09 -0.17
C ALA A 112 3.58 4.38 1.15
N SER A 113 4.24 4.10 2.29
CA SER A 113 3.68 4.30 3.63
C SER A 113 3.33 5.76 3.89
N GLU A 114 4.23 6.69 3.57
CA GLU A 114 4.00 8.12 3.78
C GLU A 114 2.91 8.66 2.84
N ALA A 115 2.83 8.15 1.60
CA ALA A 115 1.80 8.57 0.65
C ALA A 115 0.40 8.13 1.13
N THR A 116 0.29 6.87 1.53
CA THR A 116 -0.96 6.31 2.07
C THR A 116 -1.40 7.05 3.32
N LYS A 117 -0.48 7.28 4.27
CA LYS A 117 -0.78 8.04 5.50
C LYS A 117 -1.28 9.45 5.19
N ALA A 118 -0.57 10.18 4.33
CA ALA A 118 -0.96 11.55 3.97
C ALA A 118 -2.31 11.60 3.21
N CYS A 119 -2.63 10.57 2.43
CA CYS A 119 -3.93 10.42 1.79
C CYS A 119 -5.02 10.09 2.83
N ASP A 120 -4.76 9.16 3.75
CA ASP A 120 -5.67 8.77 4.82
C ASP A 120 -6.02 9.95 5.73
N ASP A 121 -5.07 10.85 5.98
CA ASP A 121 -5.29 12.08 6.75
C ASP A 121 -6.25 13.07 6.04
N LYS A 122 -6.43 12.93 4.73
CA LYS A 122 -7.24 13.83 3.89
C LYS A 122 -8.54 13.23 3.40
N ARG A 123 -8.65 11.90 3.31
CA ARG A 123 -9.85 11.25 2.79
C ARG A 123 -11.04 11.51 3.70
N THR A 124 -12.20 11.64 3.07
CA THR A 124 -13.51 11.70 3.72
C THR A 124 -14.26 10.37 3.61
N GLY A 125 -13.86 9.52 2.64
CA GLY A 125 -14.31 8.15 2.48
C GLY A 125 -13.88 7.21 3.61
N LYS A 126 -14.46 6.01 3.64
CA LYS A 126 -14.21 4.97 4.66
C LYS A 126 -13.13 3.99 4.25
N ALA A 127 -13.00 3.69 2.95
CA ALA A 127 -11.98 2.81 2.43
C ALA A 127 -10.57 3.42 2.67
N PRO A 128 -9.61 2.63 3.17
CA PRO A 128 -8.25 3.11 3.37
C PRO A 128 -7.61 3.46 2.02
N CYS A 129 -6.75 4.48 2.02
CA CYS A 129 -6.00 4.83 0.83
C CYS A 129 -5.08 3.70 0.38
N VAL A 130 -4.88 3.61 -0.93
CA VAL A 130 -3.98 2.63 -1.56
C VAL A 130 -3.02 3.34 -2.50
N VAL A 131 -1.81 2.79 -2.64
CA VAL A 131 -0.83 3.27 -3.61
C VAL A 131 -1.23 2.78 -4.99
N ILE A 132 -1.34 3.72 -5.93
CA ILE A 132 -1.70 3.44 -7.33
C ILE A 132 -0.55 3.64 -8.29
N LEU A 133 0.48 4.41 -7.91
CA LEU A 133 1.65 4.63 -8.75
C LEU A 133 2.89 4.73 -7.89
N GLU A 134 3.93 4.00 -8.26
CA GLU A 134 5.25 4.06 -7.64
C GLU A 134 6.30 4.44 -8.68
N VAL A 135 7.30 5.19 -8.24
CA VAL A 135 8.46 5.56 -9.05
C VAL A 135 9.71 5.24 -8.27
N GLY A 136 10.67 4.59 -8.91
CA GLY A 136 11.96 4.28 -8.30
C GLY A 136 13.05 3.94 -9.31
N PRO A 137 14.25 3.60 -8.83
CA PRO A 137 15.31 3.07 -9.67
C PRO A 137 14.86 1.79 -10.39
N ILE A 138 15.45 1.54 -11.56
CA ILE A 138 15.30 0.25 -12.24
C ILE A 138 16.05 -0.81 -11.41
N PRO A 139 15.42 -1.97 -11.09
CA PRO A 139 16.05 -3.04 -10.32
C PRO A 139 17.20 -3.73 -11.05
#